data_AF-A0A961L907-F1
#
_entry.id   AF-A0A961L907-F1
#
_cell.length_a   1.000
_cell.length_b   1.000
_cell.length_c   1.000
_cell.angle_alpha   90.00
_cell.angle_beta   90.00
_cell.angle_gamma   90.00
#
_symmetry.space_group_name_H-M   'P 1'
#
loop_
_entity.id
_entity.type
_entity.pdbx_description
1 polymer ?
#
loop_
_entity_poly.entity_id
_entity_poly.type
_entity_poly.pdbx_seq_one_letter_code
_entity_poly.pdbx_strand_id
1 'polypeptide(L)'
;MRAADGAIERVRIDPATLEVRFKLIGADAWVHSQQEPPASPDAALTAEAARRAKRDALLNPTLKASGICGSGIIEAIAELFLAGVLAPNGRFVEVAHPRLLTGLGDGGGKAAFVLAWPHETSTGDVIYVHSDDVRAIQLAKAALYAGSKLLMNRLNLADVDRVALAGGFGSYIDP
;
A
#
# COMPACT_ATOMS: atom_id res chain seq x y z
N MET A 1 4.70 6.41 6.08
CA MET A 1 5.23 7.79 5.87
C MET A 1 4.09 8.80 5.86
N ARG A 2 4.36 10.12 5.82
CA ARG A 2 3.33 11.14 5.60
C ARG A 2 2.85 11.15 4.15
N ALA A 3 1.67 11.71 3.89
CA ALA A 3 1.19 11.95 2.54
C ALA A 3 2.06 13.03 1.86
N ALA A 4 2.76 12.64 0.80
CA ALA A 4 3.65 13.45 -0.02
C ALA A 4 3.87 12.75 -1.37
N ASP A 5 4.41 13.45 -2.36
CA ASP A 5 4.67 12.91 -3.69
C ASP A 5 5.46 11.59 -3.63
N GLY A 6 5.00 10.62 -4.42
CA GLY A 6 5.56 9.27 -4.46
C GLY A 6 5.06 8.34 -3.34
N ALA A 7 4.30 8.83 -2.35
CA ALA A 7 3.66 7.94 -1.39
C ALA A 7 2.51 7.17 -2.06
N ILE A 8 2.41 5.87 -1.80
CA ILE A 8 1.28 5.05 -2.20
C ILE A 8 0.05 5.52 -1.41
N GLU A 9 -0.97 6.02 -2.12
CA GLU A 9 -2.23 6.48 -1.55
C GLU A 9 -3.40 5.55 -1.82
N ARG A 10 -3.31 4.72 -2.88
CA ARG A 10 -4.32 3.73 -3.24
C ARG A 10 -3.71 2.39 -3.58
N VAL A 11 -4.40 1.31 -3.27
CA VAL A 11 -3.97 -0.08 -3.56
C VAL A 11 -5.15 -0.89 -4.08
N ARG A 12 -4.92 -1.76 -5.07
CA ARG A 12 -5.87 -2.79 -5.52
C ARG A 12 -5.13 -4.12 -5.62
N ILE A 13 -5.74 -5.18 -5.10
CA ILE A 13 -5.19 -6.55 -5.16
C ILE A 13 -6.24 -7.44 -5.81
N ASP A 14 -5.87 -8.08 -6.92
CA ASP A 14 -6.75 -9.05 -7.56
C ASP A 14 -6.87 -10.31 -6.68
N PRO A 15 -8.09 -10.74 -6.29
CA PRO A 15 -8.27 -11.83 -5.34
C PRO A 15 -7.91 -13.21 -5.91
N ALA A 16 -7.85 -13.37 -7.23
CA ALA A 16 -7.53 -14.64 -7.87
C ALA A 16 -6.03 -14.78 -8.15
N THR A 17 -5.37 -13.69 -8.54
CA THR A 17 -3.97 -13.68 -9.01
C THR A 17 -3.01 -13.04 -8.02
N LEU A 18 -3.52 -12.27 -7.05
CA LEU A 18 -2.75 -11.43 -6.13
C LEU A 18 -1.87 -10.38 -6.85
N GLU A 19 -2.23 -10.02 -8.09
CA GLU A 19 -1.64 -8.91 -8.81
C GLU A 19 -1.93 -7.58 -8.09
N VAL A 20 -0.89 -6.79 -7.90
CA VAL A 20 -0.97 -5.51 -7.18
C VAL A 20 -0.96 -4.36 -8.17
N ARG A 21 -1.93 -3.46 -8.02
CA ARG A 21 -1.89 -2.13 -8.62
C ARG A 21 -1.90 -1.08 -7.52
N PHE A 22 -1.12 -0.02 -7.67
CA PHE A 22 -1.11 1.07 -6.71
C PHE A 22 -1.09 2.44 -7.39
N LYS A 23 -1.58 3.47 -6.70
CA LYS A 23 -1.53 4.87 -7.14
C LYS A 23 -0.67 5.68 -6.19
N LEU A 24 0.15 6.57 -6.76
CA LEU A 24 1.03 7.47 -6.02
C LEU A 24 0.43 8.87 -5.93
N ILE A 25 0.62 9.53 -4.79
CA ILE A 25 0.39 10.98 -4.69
C ILE A 25 1.31 11.68 -5.69
N GLY A 26 0.75 12.60 -6.47
CA GLY A 26 1.49 13.31 -7.53
C GLY A 26 1.53 12.58 -8.87
N ALA A 27 0.85 11.43 -9.02
CA ALA A 27 0.70 10.74 -10.30
C ALA A 27 -0.76 10.31 -10.54
N ASP A 28 -1.28 10.58 -11.74
CA ASP A 28 -2.66 10.20 -12.09
C ASP A 28 -2.79 8.72 -12.46
N ALA A 29 -1.73 8.13 -13.01
CA ALA A 29 -1.72 6.76 -13.50
C ALA A 29 -1.59 5.73 -12.38
N TRP A 30 -2.25 4.57 -12.56
CA TRP A 30 -2.01 3.39 -11.75
C TRP A 30 -0.73 2.69 -12.19
N VAL A 31 0.10 2.29 -11.22
CA VAL A 31 1.25 1.44 -11.43
C VAL A 31 0.80 -0.01 -11.31
N HIS A 32 1.10 -0.81 -12.33
CA HIS A 32 0.92 -2.26 -12.30
C HIS A 32 2.22 -2.89 -11.80
N SER A 33 2.21 -3.45 -10.59
CA SER A 33 3.45 -3.90 -9.97
C SER A 33 3.93 -5.22 -10.58
N GLN A 34 5.19 -5.28 -10.98
CA GLN A 34 5.81 -6.45 -11.60
C GLN A 34 7.01 -6.93 -10.78
N GLN A 35 7.16 -8.24 -10.59
CA GLN A 35 8.27 -8.78 -9.80
C GLN A 35 9.62 -8.53 -10.46
N GLU A 36 9.68 -8.73 -11.78
CA GLU A 36 10.86 -8.44 -12.58
C GLU A 36 10.69 -7.10 -13.27
N PRO A 37 11.79 -6.32 -13.42
CA PRO A 37 11.73 -5.08 -14.17
C PRO A 37 11.33 -5.36 -15.62
N PRO A 38 10.56 -4.46 -16.26
CA PRO A 38 10.24 -4.60 -17.67
C PRO A 38 11.53 -4.71 -18.50
N ALA A 39 11.51 -5.57 -19.51
CA ALA A 39 12.65 -5.74 -20.41
C ALA A 39 13.09 -4.37 -20.94
N SER A 40 14.40 -4.08 -20.86
CA SER A 40 14.90 -2.78 -21.28
C SER A 40 14.55 -2.54 -22.76
N PRO A 41 13.92 -1.41 -23.10
CA PRO A 41 13.63 -1.06 -24.49
C PRO A 41 14.91 -0.80 -25.32
N ASP A 42 16.08 -0.74 -24.68
CA ASP A 42 17.37 -0.44 -25.31
C ASP A 42 17.85 -1.51 -26.30
N ALA A 43 17.23 -2.68 -26.36
CA ALA A 43 17.65 -3.74 -27.27
C ALA A 43 17.45 -3.42 -28.77
N ALA A 44 16.67 -2.38 -29.12
CA ALA A 44 16.33 -2.07 -30.51
C ALA A 44 16.29 -0.57 -30.88
N LEU A 45 16.73 0.34 -30.00
CA LEU A 45 16.67 1.79 -30.25
C LEU A 45 17.88 2.29 -31.06
N THR A 46 17.64 3.14 -32.05
CA THR A 46 18.72 3.88 -32.73
C THR A 46 19.41 4.83 -31.74
N ALA A 47 20.68 5.16 -31.98
CA ALA A 47 21.45 6.05 -31.10
C ALA A 47 20.78 7.43 -30.87
N GLU A 48 20.04 7.93 -31.88
CA GLU A 48 19.25 9.16 -31.79
C GLU A 48 18.03 9.01 -30.89
N ALA A 49 17.29 7.90 -31.02
CA ALA A 49 16.15 7.60 -30.18
C ALA A 49 16.56 7.39 -28.72
N ALA A 50 17.70 6.72 -28.46
CA ALA A 50 18.27 6.56 -27.13
C ALA A 50 18.65 7.90 -26.48
N ARG A 51 19.28 8.83 -27.24
CA ARG A 51 19.59 10.19 -26.75
C ARG A 51 18.33 10.98 -26.42
N ARG A 52 17.29 10.89 -27.25
CA ARG A 52 16.00 11.56 -27.01
C ARG A 52 15.32 10.99 -25.75
N ALA A 53 15.25 9.67 -25.62
CA ALA A 53 14.67 9.02 -24.44
C ALA A 53 15.40 9.41 -23.14
N LYS A 54 16.74 9.43 -23.17
CA LYS A 54 17.55 9.85 -22.01
C LYS A 54 17.31 11.31 -21.63
N ARG A 55 17.16 12.20 -22.61
CA ARG A 55 16.83 13.61 -22.38
C ARG A 55 15.43 13.77 -21.80
N ASP A 56 14.44 13.08 -22.36
CA ASP A 56 13.06 13.14 -21.88
C ASP A 56 12.95 12.58 -20.45
N ALA A 57 13.66 11.51 -20.11
CA ALA A 57 13.72 10.97 -18.74
C ALA A 57 14.37 11.92 -17.73
N LEU A 58 15.33 12.74 -18.17
CA LEU A 58 15.97 13.77 -17.34
C LEU A 58 15.04 14.97 -17.10
N LEU A 59 14.24 15.34 -18.11
CA LEU A 59 13.31 16.46 -18.05
C LEU A 59 11.99 16.08 -17.37
N ASN A 60 11.55 14.83 -17.51
CA ASN A 60 10.30 14.30 -16.98
C ASN A 60 10.58 12.99 -16.20
N PRO A 61 11.17 13.08 -14.99
CA PRO A 61 11.46 11.88 -14.22
C PRO A 61 10.16 11.17 -13.81
N THR A 62 10.08 9.88 -14.10
CA THR A 62 8.95 9.05 -13.65
C THR A 62 8.93 9.01 -12.13
N LEU A 63 7.81 9.43 -11.53
CA LEU A 63 7.62 9.35 -10.09
C LEU A 63 7.60 7.88 -9.64
N LYS A 64 8.41 7.55 -8.64
CA LYS A 64 8.52 6.19 -8.07
C LYS A 64 7.98 6.14 -6.66
N ALA A 65 7.61 4.93 -6.22
CA ALA A 65 7.07 4.73 -4.88
C ALA A 65 8.14 4.99 -3.81
N SER A 66 7.84 5.84 -2.83
CA SER A 66 8.76 6.18 -1.72
C SER A 66 8.32 5.60 -0.38
N GLY A 67 7.10 5.05 -0.32
CA GLY A 67 6.54 4.39 0.86
C GLY A 67 5.00 4.42 0.84
N ILE A 68 4.36 4.14 1.98
CA ILE A 68 2.91 4.06 2.10
C ILE A 68 2.40 5.19 3.02
N CYS A 69 1.41 5.96 2.56
CA CYS A 69 0.72 6.95 3.40
C CYS A 69 -0.46 6.33 4.17
N GLY A 70 -1.19 7.14 4.97
CA GLY A 70 -2.27 6.65 5.82
C GLY A 70 -3.42 5.96 5.06
N SER A 71 -3.85 6.53 3.95
CA SER A 71 -4.91 5.99 3.09
C SER A 71 -4.44 4.74 2.38
N GLY A 72 -3.18 4.77 1.91
CA GLY A 72 -2.55 3.62 1.27
C GLY A 72 -2.48 2.41 2.18
N ILE A 73 -2.13 2.58 3.47
CA ILE A 73 -2.03 1.43 4.39
C ILE A 73 -3.40 0.89 4.80
N ILE A 74 -4.40 1.77 4.98
CA ILE A 74 -5.79 1.35 5.26
C ILE A 74 -6.33 0.55 4.08
N GLU A 75 -6.19 1.06 2.86
CA GLU A 75 -6.68 0.39 1.67
C GLU A 75 -5.90 -0.90 1.38
N ALA A 76 -4.58 -0.91 1.54
CA ALA A 76 -3.78 -2.12 1.37
C ALA A 76 -4.23 -3.25 2.31
N ILE A 77 -4.49 -2.96 3.58
CA ILE A 77 -4.97 -3.95 4.55
C ILE A 77 -6.39 -4.42 4.18
N ALA A 78 -7.25 -3.51 3.75
CA ALA A 78 -8.60 -3.86 3.30
C ALA A 78 -8.56 -4.79 2.08
N GLU A 79 -7.75 -4.47 1.06
CA GLU A 79 -7.56 -5.29 -0.13
C GLU A 79 -6.95 -6.65 0.19
N LEU A 80 -5.96 -6.72 1.09
CA LEU A 80 -5.40 -7.98 1.55
C LEU A 80 -6.43 -8.87 2.25
N PHE A 81 -7.34 -8.27 3.03
CA PHE A 81 -8.44 -8.99 3.65
C PHE A 81 -9.46 -9.48 2.60
N LEU A 82 -9.86 -8.61 1.66
CA LEU A 82 -10.80 -8.95 0.59
C LEU A 82 -10.25 -10.01 -0.37
N ALA A 83 -8.94 -10.00 -0.61
CA ALA A 83 -8.23 -11.01 -1.40
C ALA A 83 -7.99 -12.34 -0.65
N GLY A 84 -8.42 -12.45 0.62
CA GLY A 84 -8.24 -13.65 1.42
C GLY A 84 -6.80 -13.90 1.90
N VAL A 85 -5.90 -12.93 1.72
CA VAL A 85 -4.50 -12.99 2.17
C VAL A 85 -4.40 -12.68 3.67
N LEU A 86 -5.36 -11.94 4.24
CA LEU A 86 -5.51 -11.74 5.68
C LEU A 86 -6.77 -12.42 6.20
N ALA A 87 -6.63 -13.17 7.30
CA ALA A 87 -7.75 -13.68 8.07
C ALA A 87 -8.41 -12.56 8.90
N PRO A 88 -9.66 -12.74 9.40
CA PRO A 88 -10.35 -11.72 10.21
C PRO A 88 -9.61 -11.27 11.47
N ASN A 89 -8.71 -12.11 12.00
CA ASN A 89 -7.87 -11.77 13.15
C ASN A 89 -6.61 -10.97 12.77
N GLY A 90 -6.38 -10.69 11.48
CA GLY A 90 -5.22 -9.95 10.96
C GLY A 90 -3.97 -10.79 10.72
N ARG A 91 -4.05 -12.13 10.84
CA ARG A 91 -2.93 -13.00 10.47
C ARG A 91 -2.93 -13.22 8.97
N PHE A 92 -1.74 -13.24 8.38
CA PHE A 92 -1.57 -13.69 7.01
C PHE A 92 -1.95 -15.17 6.88
N VAL A 93 -2.73 -15.47 5.85
CA VAL A 93 -3.04 -16.83 5.44
C VAL A 93 -1.87 -17.33 4.60
N GLU A 94 -1.38 -18.53 4.89
CA GLU A 94 -0.28 -19.11 4.12
C GLU A 94 -0.76 -19.49 2.71
N VAL A 95 -0.24 -18.76 1.72
CA VAL A 95 -0.46 -19.00 0.30
C VAL A 95 0.90 -18.98 -0.38
N ALA A 96 1.17 -19.96 -1.25
CA ALA A 96 2.40 -19.99 -2.03
C ALA A 96 2.33 -18.90 -3.13
N HIS A 97 2.88 -17.72 -2.84
CA HIS A 97 2.92 -16.61 -3.79
C HIS A 97 4.20 -15.78 -3.62
N PRO A 98 4.86 -15.31 -4.70
CA PRO A 98 6.13 -14.57 -4.59
C PRO A 98 6.06 -13.29 -3.77
N ARG A 99 4.88 -12.67 -3.67
CA ARG A 99 4.67 -11.46 -2.85
C ARG A 99 4.51 -11.75 -1.36
N LEU A 100 4.19 -12.98 -0.96
CA LEU A 100 3.98 -13.32 0.44
C LEU A 100 5.28 -13.87 1.03
N LEU A 101 5.90 -13.08 1.90
CA LEU A 101 7.10 -13.44 2.64
C LEU A 101 6.67 -13.98 4.00
N THR A 102 6.91 -15.26 4.28
CA THR A 102 6.58 -15.92 5.56
C THR A 102 7.86 -16.25 6.35
N GLY A 103 7.73 -16.72 7.59
CA GLY A 103 8.89 -17.09 8.41
C GLY A 103 9.67 -15.89 8.95
N LEU A 104 9.09 -14.70 8.98
CA LEU A 104 9.74 -13.48 9.45
C LEU A 104 9.71 -13.36 10.98
N GLY A 105 10.64 -12.57 11.51
CA GLY A 105 10.74 -12.23 12.93
C GLY A 105 11.18 -13.39 13.82
N ASP A 106 11.32 -13.10 15.12
CA ASP A 106 11.74 -14.09 16.11
C ASP A 106 10.72 -15.23 16.20
N GLY A 107 11.16 -16.45 15.91
CA GLY A 107 10.30 -17.64 15.89
C GLY A 107 9.47 -17.83 14.61
N GLY A 108 9.68 -17.02 13.56
CA GLY A 108 9.11 -17.24 12.23
C GLY A 108 7.60 -17.06 12.10
N GLY A 109 6.95 -16.48 13.12
CA GLY A 109 5.49 -16.33 13.17
C GLY A 109 4.95 -15.12 12.40
N LYS A 110 5.80 -14.30 11.78
CA LYS A 110 5.41 -13.08 11.06
C LYS A 110 5.50 -13.27 9.55
N ALA A 111 4.74 -12.45 8.85
CA ALA A 111 4.74 -12.37 7.40
C ALA A 111 4.63 -10.93 6.91
N ALA A 112 5.00 -10.73 5.65
CA ALA A 112 4.84 -9.49 4.91
C ALA A 112 4.34 -9.74 3.50
N PHE A 113 3.60 -8.78 2.95
CA PHE A 113 3.13 -8.83 1.57
C PHE A 113 3.69 -7.67 0.75
N VAL A 114 4.39 -7.99 -0.34
CA VAL A 114 5.07 -7.02 -1.21
C VAL A 114 4.08 -6.26 -2.08
N LEU A 115 4.06 -4.93 -1.93
CA LEU A 115 3.28 -4.02 -2.77
C LEU A 115 4.10 -3.50 -3.95
N ALA A 116 5.35 -3.10 -3.71
CA ALA A 116 6.25 -2.58 -4.74
C ALA A 116 7.66 -3.16 -4.60
N TRP A 117 8.25 -3.56 -5.72
CA TRP A 117 9.57 -4.16 -5.80
C TRP A 117 10.68 -3.09 -5.91
N PRO A 118 11.93 -3.40 -5.54
CA PRO A 118 13.06 -2.45 -5.57
C PRO A 118 13.17 -1.54 -6.79
N HIS A 119 12.91 -2.04 -8.00
CA HIS A 119 13.03 -1.26 -9.23
C HIS A 119 11.89 -0.23 -9.42
N GLU A 120 10.77 -0.43 -8.72
CA GLU A 120 9.57 0.42 -8.72
C GLU A 120 9.65 1.53 -7.66
N THR A 121 10.62 1.45 -6.75
CA THR A 121 10.76 2.38 -5.63
C THR A 121 11.86 3.41 -5.85
N SER A 122 11.75 4.55 -5.19
CA SER A 122 12.76 5.61 -5.23
C SER A 122 13.98 5.31 -4.37
N THR A 123 13.83 4.46 -3.34
CA THR A 123 14.93 4.10 -2.43
C THR A 123 15.72 2.88 -2.92
N GLY A 124 15.14 2.09 -3.83
CA GLY A 124 15.70 0.79 -4.20
C GLY A 124 15.37 -0.32 -3.19
N ASP A 125 14.58 -0.03 -2.16
CA ASP A 125 14.11 -1.02 -1.20
C ASP A 125 12.71 -1.52 -1.57
N VAL A 126 12.37 -2.72 -1.09
CA VAL A 126 11.01 -3.26 -1.21
C VAL A 126 10.04 -2.47 -0.32
N ILE A 127 8.83 -2.20 -0.83
CA ILE A 127 7.71 -1.69 -0.02
C ILE A 127 6.72 -2.83 0.19
N TYR A 128 6.50 -3.20 1.44
CA TYR A 128 5.58 -4.27 1.85
C TYR A 128 4.68 -3.81 3.00
N VAL A 129 3.59 -4.55 3.21
CA VAL A 129 2.78 -4.49 4.44
C VAL A 129 3.20 -5.63 5.34
N HIS A 130 3.70 -5.33 6.54
CA HIS A 130 4.13 -6.31 7.52
C HIS A 130 3.03 -6.64 8.54
N SER A 131 3.14 -7.80 9.18
CA SER A 131 2.21 -8.24 10.24
C SER A 131 2.05 -7.21 11.37
N ASP A 132 3.14 -6.52 11.73
CA ASP A 132 3.11 -5.49 12.77
C ASP A 132 2.34 -4.23 12.31
N ASP A 133 2.36 -3.91 11.01
CA ASP A 133 1.56 -2.81 10.45
C ASP A 133 0.07 -3.12 10.51
N VAL A 134 -0.31 -4.36 10.15
CA VAL A 134 -1.69 -4.86 10.27
C VAL A 134 -2.15 -4.71 11.72
N ARG A 135 -1.30 -5.12 12.68
CA ARG A 135 -1.63 -5.02 14.10
C ARG A 135 -1.76 -3.57 14.56
N ALA A 136 -0.87 -2.68 14.12
CA ALA A 136 -0.94 -1.25 14.46
C ALA A 136 -2.25 -0.62 13.98
N ILE A 137 -2.69 -0.93 12.75
CA ILE A 137 -3.95 -0.42 12.20
C ILE A 137 -5.17 -1.01 12.93
N GLN A 138 -5.16 -2.30 13.26
CA GLN A 138 -6.23 -2.89 14.07
C GLN A 138 -6.34 -2.23 15.45
N LEU A 139 -5.21 -1.98 16.12
CA LEU A 139 -5.20 -1.31 17.43
C LEU A 139 -5.70 0.13 17.32
N ALA A 140 -5.27 0.88 16.29
CA ALA A 140 -5.74 2.23 16.05
C ALA A 140 -7.26 2.28 15.82
N LYS A 141 -7.79 1.40 14.95
CA LYS A 141 -9.23 1.26 14.70
C LYS A 141 -9.98 0.90 15.99
N ALA A 142 -9.48 -0.08 16.74
CA ALA A 142 -10.11 -0.54 17.97
C ALA A 142 -10.16 0.58 19.02
N ALA A 143 -9.10 1.37 19.16
CA ALA A 143 -9.05 2.50 20.07
C ALA A 143 -10.10 3.58 19.72
N LEU A 144 -10.18 3.97 18.44
CA LEU A 144 -11.17 4.96 17.98
C LEU A 144 -12.61 4.46 18.18
N TYR A 145 -12.88 3.20 17.83
CA TYR A 145 -14.20 2.59 17.99
C TYR A 145 -14.58 2.49 19.47
N ALA A 146 -13.68 1.99 20.32
CA ALA A 146 -13.91 1.86 21.75
C ALA A 146 -14.14 3.23 22.41
N GLY A 147 -13.29 4.22 22.11
CA GLY A 147 -13.45 5.59 22.62
C GLY A 147 -14.80 6.19 22.24
N SER A 148 -15.18 6.07 20.95
CA SER A 148 -16.46 6.59 20.45
C SER A 148 -17.65 5.89 21.13
N LYS A 149 -17.64 4.55 21.24
CA LYS A 149 -18.71 3.79 21.88
C LYS A 149 -18.81 4.05 23.38
N LEU A 150 -17.69 4.19 24.08
CA LEU A 150 -17.68 4.53 25.51
C LEU A 150 -18.31 5.91 25.75
N LEU A 151 -17.97 6.90 24.92
CA LEU A 151 -18.56 8.23 25.01
C LEU A 151 -20.07 8.20 24.75
N MET A 152 -20.52 7.49 23.70
CA MET A 152 -21.94 7.31 23.42
C MET A 152 -22.68 6.66 24.60
N ASN A 153 -22.12 5.58 25.16
CA ASN A 153 -22.69 4.89 26.31
C ASN A 153 -22.79 5.83 27.52
N ARG A 154 -21.77 6.66 27.77
CA ARG A 154 -21.76 7.58 28.91
C ARG A 154 -22.81 8.69 28.81
N LEU A 155 -23.16 9.07 27.58
CA LEU A 155 -24.16 10.08 27.23
C LEU A 155 -25.55 9.47 26.94
N ASN A 156 -25.71 8.15 27.03
CA ASN A 156 -26.92 7.41 26.64
C ASN A 156 -27.38 7.69 25.20
N LEU A 157 -26.43 7.78 24.26
CA LEU A 157 -26.71 7.96 22.83
C LEU A 157 -26.72 6.60 22.11
N ALA A 158 -27.74 6.35 21.30
CA ALA A 158 -27.83 5.14 20.46
C ALA A 158 -27.09 5.30 19.13
N ASP A 159 -27.17 6.50 18.54
CA ASP A 159 -26.63 6.88 17.24
C ASP A 159 -26.08 8.31 17.24
N VAL A 160 -25.51 8.70 16.11
CA VAL A 160 -25.02 10.05 15.84
C VAL A 160 -25.45 10.47 14.43
N ASP A 161 -25.88 11.72 14.27
CA ASP A 161 -26.36 12.21 12.97
C ASP A 161 -25.24 12.39 11.95
N ARG A 162 -24.01 12.67 12.42
CA ARG A 162 -22.86 12.96 11.56
C ARG A 162 -21.56 12.50 12.21
N VAL A 163 -20.73 11.82 11.41
CA VAL A 163 -19.33 11.54 11.73
C VAL A 163 -18.45 12.45 10.86
N ALA A 164 -17.63 13.27 11.50
CA ALA A 164 -16.63 14.08 10.82
C ALA A 164 -15.24 13.47 11.05
N LEU A 165 -14.53 13.17 9.97
CA LEU A 165 -13.18 12.64 10.00
C LEU A 165 -12.18 13.77 9.73
N ALA A 166 -11.17 13.89 10.57
CA ALA A 166 -10.06 14.82 10.41
C ALA A 166 -8.74 14.12 10.77
N GLY A 167 -7.65 14.48 10.10
CA GLY A 167 -6.33 13.92 10.38
C GLY A 167 -5.43 13.84 9.16
N GLY A 168 -4.21 13.33 9.36
CA GLY A 168 -3.17 13.21 8.32
C GLY A 168 -3.23 11.92 7.52
N PHE A 169 -4.40 11.30 7.37
CA PHE A 169 -4.53 10.01 6.67
C PHE A 169 -4.24 10.13 5.17
N GLY A 170 -4.14 11.33 4.60
CA GLY A 170 -3.85 11.56 3.18
C GLY A 170 -4.99 12.28 2.49
N SER A 171 -4.95 12.33 1.16
CA SER A 171 -5.90 13.08 0.33
C SER A 171 -7.26 12.39 0.18
N TYR A 172 -7.38 11.11 0.55
CA TYR A 172 -8.56 10.29 0.32
C TYR A 172 -8.78 9.28 1.46
N ILE A 173 -10.00 9.13 1.93
CA ILE A 173 -10.42 8.00 2.79
C ILE A 173 -11.75 7.49 2.23
N ASP A 174 -11.85 6.19 1.99
CA ASP A 174 -13.08 5.53 1.56
C ASP A 174 -13.75 4.93 2.81
N PRO A 175 -14.86 5.54 3.32
CA PRO A 175 -15.48 5.16 4.59
C PRO A 175 -16.29 3.86 4.54
#